data_AF-A0A316SM40-F1
#
_entry.id   AF-A0A316SM40-F1
#
_cell.length_a   1.000
_cell.length_b   1.000
_cell.length_c   1.000
_cell.angle_alpha   90.00
_cell.angle_beta   90.00
_cell.angle_gamma   90.00
#
_symmetry.space_group_name_H-M   'P 1'
#
loop_
_entity.id
_entity.type
_entity.pdbx_description
1 polymer ?
#
loop_
_entity_poly.entity_id
_entity_poly.type
_entity_poly.pdbx_seq_one_letter_code
_entity_poly.pdbx_strand_id
1 'polypeptide(L)'
;MNKILANKKRTCFIVLLLTVLVFVAICITLQERNTVFAASADVKTEEYSSLDSDYIIGYEGLTIRDYPNKLHATKAAVNSKDNGGFELSGLNEDDPIVSIIPKEYFFNVGQILKMGDEYGYFIDTKQKANQNYLSNVMVFDITTNTDLTSTIDRVIVEVTPIFQYKYVGLTNNAEAEMFHGFYLSYGQLTDSCVVPYPSKMENYTFVHTLEYGMTEDYYLKDVSFGASLFNEQSLNRGDSGYDPYNDYGSYFTGFDYSYQGKYREYGEFNGADLGWNIADSVFYWLGYFDAVPVVGSVTSVLGQIYSTVSLGKGWIDFAVDTYNAVEGEIKSTENKLTATCYYQNRDDQLKYYKDEKGNPVLTKTATLVVDSGTEKSIWYGVGDNVTAYFSIGHSALNGKIPNHTRFTNQLGLQIVSSNNDEVVAAGSTIISDSLREQETKTLTLDESSDIYMLPEGGDKFTFDAEFASDYNIQFDTDSNVDVIVNGQTYHGKNFDIDVSVRSGERIDITIAGNEKGIHTPISVTPSTNLTGMNIPGNEYYLLKTNELSGVTSLTTSNANIVISGFLY
;
A
#
# COMPACT_ATOMS: atom_id res chain seq x y z
N MET A 1 26.66 71.60 -14.25
CA MET A 1 26.37 70.23 -14.74
C MET A 1 26.57 69.13 -13.69
N ASN A 2 27.66 69.14 -12.91
CA ASN A 2 27.97 68.05 -11.95
C ASN A 2 27.03 67.91 -10.74
N LYS A 3 26.38 68.99 -10.25
CA LYS A 3 25.41 68.90 -9.14
C LYS A 3 24.08 68.22 -9.54
N ILE A 4 23.64 68.37 -10.79
CA ILE A 4 22.39 67.77 -11.29
C ILE A 4 22.58 66.27 -11.54
N LEU A 5 23.75 65.86 -12.03
CA LEU A 5 24.09 64.45 -12.22
C LEU A 5 24.25 63.71 -10.87
N ALA A 6 24.83 64.36 -9.86
CA ALA A 6 24.95 63.81 -8.51
C ALA A 6 23.59 63.64 -7.82
N ASN A 7 22.66 64.60 -8.00
CA ASN A 7 21.29 64.47 -7.49
C ASN A 7 20.51 63.37 -8.20
N LYS A 8 20.61 63.24 -9.53
CA LYS A 8 19.97 62.13 -10.26
C LYS A 8 20.50 60.76 -9.82
N LYS A 9 21.81 60.61 -9.58
CA LYS A 9 22.39 59.37 -9.06
C LYS A 9 21.94 59.06 -7.63
N ARG A 10 21.84 60.08 -6.77
CA ARG A 10 21.28 59.92 -5.40
C ARG A 10 19.80 59.54 -5.41
N THR A 11 18.98 60.18 -6.25
CA THR A 11 17.56 59.85 -6.39
C THR A 11 17.37 58.44 -6.95
N CYS A 12 18.16 58.04 -7.95
CA CYS A 12 18.10 56.67 -8.49
C CYS A 12 18.52 55.63 -7.45
N PHE A 13 19.54 55.92 -6.62
CA PHE A 13 19.98 55.03 -5.55
C PHE A 13 18.95 54.92 -4.42
N ILE A 14 18.29 56.03 -4.05
CA ILE A 14 17.22 56.02 -3.03
C ILE A 14 15.99 55.26 -3.53
N VAL A 15 15.61 55.44 -4.80
CA VAL A 15 14.49 54.69 -5.41
C VAL A 15 14.81 53.21 -5.47
N LEU A 16 16.04 52.83 -5.86
CA LEU A 16 16.49 51.42 -5.86
C LEU A 16 16.47 50.81 -4.46
N LEU A 17 16.92 51.56 -3.44
CA LEU A 17 16.91 51.11 -2.05
C LEU A 17 15.47 50.91 -1.54
N LEU A 18 14.54 51.80 -1.91
CA LEU A 18 13.13 51.70 -1.57
C LEU A 18 12.43 50.53 -2.29
N THR A 19 12.72 50.28 -3.56
CA THR A 19 12.19 49.09 -4.26
C THR A 19 12.74 47.80 -3.67
N VAL A 20 14.02 47.75 -3.29
CA VAL A 20 14.59 46.59 -2.59
C VAL A 20 13.96 46.40 -1.21
N LEU A 21 13.73 47.47 -0.45
CA LEU A 21 13.05 47.37 0.86
C LEU A 21 11.59 46.94 0.73
N VAL A 22 10.87 47.39 -0.31
CA VAL A 22 9.51 46.92 -0.61
C VAL A 22 9.53 45.46 -1.05
N PHE A 23 10.51 45.03 -1.85
CA PHE A 23 10.65 43.64 -2.26
C PHE A 23 10.99 42.73 -1.07
N VAL A 24 11.87 43.17 -0.17
CA VAL A 24 12.20 42.45 1.08
C VAL A 24 10.99 42.41 2.02
N ALA A 25 10.21 43.48 2.13
CA ALA A 25 8.97 43.49 2.91
C ALA A 25 7.92 42.53 2.32
N ILE A 26 7.77 42.49 0.99
CA ILE A 26 6.91 41.52 0.29
C ILE A 26 7.39 40.09 0.54
N CYS A 27 8.70 39.83 0.45
CA CYS A 27 9.29 38.52 0.78
C CYS A 27 9.03 38.13 2.23
N ILE A 28 9.16 39.05 3.19
CA ILE A 28 8.87 38.79 4.61
C ILE A 28 7.37 38.51 4.82
N THR A 29 6.46 39.25 4.17
CA THR A 29 5.02 38.99 4.25
C THR A 29 4.56 37.70 3.55
N LEU A 30 5.32 37.24 2.55
CA LEU A 30 5.13 35.92 1.92
C LEU A 30 5.68 34.79 2.80
N GLN A 31 6.71 35.07 3.61
CA GLN A 31 7.28 34.14 4.59
C GLN A 31 6.40 33.98 5.83
N GLU A 32 5.60 34.99 6.18
CA GLU A 32 4.67 34.98 7.33
C GLU A 32 3.24 34.50 6.99
N ARG A 33 2.93 34.21 5.72
CA ARG A 33 1.86 33.24 5.44
C ARG A 33 2.41 31.86 5.78
N ASN A 34 2.35 31.53 7.07
CA ASN A 34 2.49 30.18 7.56
C ASN A 34 1.50 29.31 6.79
N THR A 35 1.95 28.71 5.68
CA THR A 35 1.56 27.36 5.37
C THR A 35 1.92 26.59 6.63
N VAL A 36 0.89 26.16 7.36
CA VAL A 36 1.03 25.06 8.31
C VAL A 36 1.48 23.90 7.43
N PHE A 37 2.78 23.78 7.24
CA PHE A 37 3.38 22.58 6.69
C PHE A 37 3.03 21.51 7.73
N ALA A 38 2.03 20.69 7.41
CA ALA A 38 1.90 19.41 8.04
C ALA A 38 3.29 18.78 7.96
N ALA A 39 3.86 18.48 9.13
CA ALA A 39 5.16 17.87 9.24
C ALA A 39 5.22 16.71 8.23
N SER A 40 6.31 16.66 7.45
CA SER A 40 6.65 15.46 6.69
C SER A 40 6.45 14.28 7.62
N ALA A 41 5.44 13.46 7.33
CA ALA A 41 5.15 12.31 8.15
C ALA A 41 6.41 11.46 8.17
N ASP A 42 7.10 11.44 9.31
CA ASP A 42 7.95 10.32 9.66
C ASP A 42 7.06 9.10 9.45
N VAL A 43 7.40 8.26 8.47
CA VAL A 43 6.79 6.95 8.28
C VAL A 43 7.25 6.10 9.46
N LYS A 44 6.62 6.34 10.61
CA LYS A 44 6.60 5.41 11.71
C LYS A 44 5.54 4.38 11.35
N THR A 45 6.02 3.20 11.01
CA THR A 45 5.28 1.94 11.06
C THR A 45 4.77 1.72 12.50
N GLU A 46 3.68 2.38 12.88
CA GLU A 46 2.95 2.13 14.12
C GLU A 46 1.58 1.51 13.78
N GLU A 47 1.40 0.25 14.18
CA GLU A 47 0.15 -0.55 14.23
C GLU A 47 -0.82 -0.40 13.04
N TYR A 48 -0.47 -0.99 11.89
CA TYR A 48 -1.36 -1.07 10.71
C TYR A 48 -2.30 -2.29 10.71
N SER A 49 -2.10 -3.28 11.59
CA SER A 49 -2.70 -4.61 11.44
C SER A 49 -4.23 -4.72 11.59
N SER A 50 -4.94 -3.66 11.98
CA SER A 50 -6.41 -3.67 12.11
C SER A 50 -7.14 -3.10 10.90
N LEU A 51 -6.43 -2.46 9.97
CA LEU A 51 -7.00 -1.84 8.77
C LEU A 51 -6.83 -2.68 7.50
N ASP A 52 -6.07 -3.77 7.62
CA ASP A 52 -5.79 -4.73 6.55
C ASP A 52 -6.88 -5.82 6.45
N SER A 53 -7.95 -5.69 7.24
CA SER A 53 -9.12 -6.54 7.17
C SER A 53 -10.41 -5.75 7.38
N ASP A 54 -11.35 -5.84 6.44
CA ASP A 54 -12.65 -5.18 6.48
C ASP A 54 -13.65 -5.86 7.45
N TYR A 55 -13.30 -7.04 7.98
CA TYR A 55 -14.07 -7.77 8.99
C TYR A 55 -14.05 -7.06 10.35
N ILE A 56 -15.22 -6.94 10.96
CA ILE A 56 -15.36 -6.22 12.23
C ILE A 56 -15.04 -7.16 13.40
N ILE A 57 -14.04 -6.77 14.20
CA ILE A 57 -13.59 -7.53 15.37
C ILE A 57 -14.74 -7.72 16.36
N GLY A 58 -14.99 -8.99 16.72
CA GLY A 58 -16.06 -9.40 17.63
C GLY A 58 -17.41 -9.66 16.96
N TYR A 59 -17.52 -9.54 15.63
CA TYR A 59 -18.75 -9.74 14.87
C TYR A 59 -18.52 -10.69 13.70
N GLU A 60 -18.76 -11.98 13.93
CA GLU A 60 -18.47 -13.06 12.97
C GLU A 60 -19.16 -12.83 11.61
N GLY A 61 -18.35 -12.80 10.55
CA GLY A 61 -18.81 -12.69 9.17
C GLY A 61 -19.40 -11.35 8.77
N LEU A 62 -19.27 -10.30 9.60
CA LEU A 62 -19.69 -8.95 9.27
C LEU A 62 -18.49 -8.08 8.90
N THR A 63 -18.66 -7.26 7.85
CA THR A 63 -17.62 -6.29 7.42
C THR A 63 -18.07 -4.85 7.66
N ILE A 64 -17.18 -3.87 7.45
CA ILE A 64 -17.52 -2.45 7.57
C ILE A 64 -18.73 -2.03 6.72
N ARG A 65 -19.00 -2.74 5.61
CA ARG A 65 -20.17 -2.51 4.74
C ARG A 65 -21.48 -2.92 5.40
N ASP A 66 -21.44 -3.86 6.34
CA ASP A 66 -22.60 -4.31 7.10
C ASP A 66 -22.95 -3.38 8.28
N TYR A 67 -21.97 -2.63 8.79
CA TYR A 67 -22.12 -1.83 10.00
C TYR A 67 -23.35 -0.91 10.01
N PRO A 68 -23.62 -0.10 8.95
CA PRO A 68 -24.76 0.82 8.94
C PRO A 68 -26.11 0.15 9.17
N ASN A 69 -26.28 -1.07 8.66
CA ASN A 69 -27.57 -1.77 8.64
C ASN A 69 -27.72 -2.79 9.77
N LYS A 70 -26.62 -3.35 10.26
CA LYS A 70 -26.64 -4.46 11.22
C LYS A 70 -26.16 -4.09 12.63
N LEU A 71 -25.33 -3.04 12.78
CA LEU A 71 -24.61 -2.78 14.02
C LEU A 71 -24.79 -1.37 14.58
N HIS A 72 -24.97 -0.36 13.74
CA HIS A 72 -25.12 1.03 14.17
C HIS A 72 -26.30 1.20 15.15
N ALA A 73 -26.05 1.81 16.31
CA ALA A 73 -27.04 2.09 17.36
C ALA A 73 -27.73 0.84 17.93
N THR A 74 -27.10 -0.33 17.88
CA THR A 74 -27.67 -1.59 18.39
C THR A 74 -27.32 -1.90 19.85
N LYS A 75 -26.30 -1.21 20.41
CA LYS A 75 -25.85 -1.36 21.80
C LYS A 75 -26.12 -0.09 22.61
N ALA A 76 -25.08 0.69 22.92
CA ALA A 76 -25.23 1.97 23.58
C ALA A 76 -25.84 2.98 22.61
N ALA A 77 -27.05 3.45 22.92
CA ALA A 77 -27.83 4.28 22.00
C ALA A 77 -28.83 5.16 22.75
N VAL A 78 -29.30 6.21 22.07
CA VAL A 78 -30.55 6.87 22.43
C VAL A 78 -31.70 5.99 21.94
N ASN A 79 -32.71 5.77 22.79
CA ASN A 79 -33.90 4.99 22.49
C ASN A 79 -35.18 5.75 22.85
N SER A 80 -36.26 5.45 22.13
CA SER A 80 -37.60 5.96 22.42
C SER A 80 -38.20 5.21 23.62
N LYS A 81 -38.84 5.95 24.53
CA LYS A 81 -39.57 5.37 25.68
C LYS A 81 -40.98 4.96 25.29
N ASP A 82 -41.45 3.87 25.88
CA ASP A 82 -42.84 3.40 25.73
C ASP A 82 -43.88 4.45 26.17
N ASN A 83 -43.54 5.28 27.16
CA ASN A 83 -44.41 6.33 27.70
C ASN A 83 -44.17 7.72 27.08
N GLY A 84 -43.41 7.78 25.99
CA GLY A 84 -43.03 9.00 25.29
C GLY A 84 -41.73 9.64 25.82
N GLY A 85 -41.03 10.31 24.89
CA GLY A 85 -39.69 10.87 25.12
C GLY A 85 -38.56 9.88 24.85
N PHE A 86 -37.35 10.22 25.29
CA PHE A 86 -36.13 9.49 24.96
C PHE A 86 -35.33 9.14 26.22
N GLU A 87 -34.48 8.13 26.13
CA GLU A 87 -33.45 7.77 27.11
C GLU A 87 -32.17 7.28 26.44
N LEU A 88 -31.09 7.29 27.20
CA LEU A 88 -29.89 6.53 26.90
C LEU A 88 -30.01 5.14 27.53
N SER A 89 -29.61 4.12 26.81
CA SER A 89 -29.58 2.73 27.28
C SER A 89 -28.31 2.02 26.82
N GLY A 90 -27.96 0.90 27.47
CA GLY A 90 -26.80 0.08 27.07
C GLY A 90 -25.44 0.69 27.43
N LEU A 91 -25.40 1.64 28.37
CA LEU A 91 -24.19 2.42 28.72
C LEU A 91 -23.09 1.63 29.45
N ASN A 92 -23.28 0.33 29.67
CA ASN A 92 -22.26 -0.59 30.16
C ASN A 92 -21.40 -1.17 29.02
N GLU A 93 -21.73 -0.86 27.77
CA GLU A 93 -21.00 -1.23 26.55
C GLU A 93 -20.86 0.02 25.66
N ASP A 94 -20.05 -0.07 24.61
CA ASP A 94 -19.95 0.96 23.57
C ASP A 94 -20.81 0.58 22.36
N ASP A 95 -21.12 1.56 21.50
CA ASP A 95 -21.57 1.26 20.14
C ASP A 95 -20.50 0.43 19.38
N PRO A 96 -20.91 -0.54 18.53
CA PRO A 96 -19.96 -1.37 17.79
C PRO A 96 -18.95 -0.62 16.92
N ILE A 97 -19.11 0.70 16.69
CA ILE A 97 -18.13 1.53 15.98
C ILE A 97 -16.73 1.41 16.59
N VAL A 98 -16.60 1.13 17.89
CA VAL A 98 -15.30 0.99 18.55
C VAL A 98 -14.50 -0.24 18.09
N SER A 99 -15.15 -1.19 17.38
CA SER A 99 -14.48 -2.31 16.71
C SER A 99 -13.91 -1.94 15.34
N ILE A 100 -14.24 -0.75 14.81
CA ILE A 100 -13.73 -0.20 13.53
C ILE A 100 -12.74 0.94 13.81
N ILE A 101 -13.05 1.79 14.80
CA ILE A 101 -12.24 2.94 15.17
C ILE A 101 -11.85 2.81 16.65
N PRO A 102 -10.55 2.95 16.99
CA PRO A 102 -10.12 2.88 18.38
C PRO A 102 -10.88 3.84 19.30
N LYS A 103 -11.38 3.31 20.43
CA LYS A 103 -12.27 4.03 21.36
C LYS A 103 -11.67 5.36 21.81
N GLU A 104 -10.36 5.42 22.03
CA GLU A 104 -9.63 6.61 22.47
C GLU A 104 -9.81 7.82 21.53
N TYR A 105 -10.01 7.60 20.23
CA TYR A 105 -10.18 8.70 19.28
C TYR A 105 -11.52 9.43 19.47
N PHE A 106 -12.51 8.81 20.10
CA PHE A 106 -13.75 9.48 20.47
C PHE A 106 -13.61 10.41 21.68
N PHE A 107 -12.47 10.39 22.37
CA PHE A 107 -12.20 11.18 23.57
C PHE A 107 -10.98 12.10 23.43
N ASN A 108 -10.32 12.10 22.28
CA ASN A 108 -9.15 12.94 21.99
C ASN A 108 -9.53 14.02 20.98
N VAL A 109 -9.41 15.29 21.37
CA VAL A 109 -9.70 16.41 20.45
C VAL A 109 -8.70 16.42 19.30
N GLY A 110 -9.21 16.45 18.07
CA GLY A 110 -8.38 16.51 16.88
C GLY A 110 -9.04 15.87 15.66
N GLN A 111 -8.28 15.86 14.56
CA GLN A 111 -8.64 15.29 13.27
C GLN A 111 -7.64 14.17 12.96
N ILE A 112 -8.15 12.96 12.71
CA ILE A 112 -7.32 11.78 12.46
C ILE A 112 -7.83 11.09 11.20
N LEU A 113 -6.95 10.92 10.21
CA LEU A 113 -7.15 10.06 9.06
C LEU A 113 -6.21 8.85 9.18
N LYS A 114 -6.76 7.66 9.03
CA LYS A 114 -6.01 6.39 9.00
C LYS A 114 -6.47 5.54 7.82
N MET A 115 -5.53 4.87 7.18
CA MET A 115 -5.73 4.07 5.97
C MET A 115 -4.85 2.82 6.07
N GLY A 116 -5.43 1.65 5.79
CA GLY A 116 -4.70 0.39 5.57
C GLY A 116 -5.01 -0.16 4.18
N ASP A 117 -4.92 -1.48 4.03
CA ASP A 117 -5.05 -2.11 2.71
C ASP A 117 -6.50 -2.36 2.27
N GLU A 118 -7.41 -2.62 3.22
CA GLU A 118 -8.81 -2.90 2.91
C GLU A 118 -9.75 -1.74 3.25
N TYR A 119 -9.43 -0.87 4.21
CA TYR A 119 -10.26 0.30 4.50
C TYR A 119 -9.52 1.46 5.17
N GLY A 120 -10.20 2.59 5.27
CA GLY A 120 -9.76 3.74 6.05
C GLY A 120 -10.90 4.48 6.73
N TYR A 121 -10.54 5.35 7.67
CA TYR A 121 -11.48 6.21 8.36
C TYR A 121 -10.92 7.58 8.65
N PHE A 122 -11.83 8.54 8.75
CA PHE A 122 -11.58 9.88 9.25
C PHE A 122 -12.47 10.15 10.47
N ILE A 123 -11.88 10.71 11.54
CA ILE A 123 -12.60 11.15 12.73
C ILE A 123 -12.19 12.58 13.10
N ASP A 124 -13.18 13.47 13.24
CA ASP A 124 -13.03 14.83 13.78
C ASP A 124 -13.76 14.92 15.12
N THR A 125 -12.99 15.05 16.21
CA THR A 125 -13.50 15.04 17.58
C THR A 125 -13.30 16.39 18.24
N LYS A 126 -14.39 16.90 18.81
CA LYS A 126 -14.44 18.19 19.51
C LYS A 126 -14.99 18.01 20.92
N GLN A 127 -14.33 18.61 21.89
CA GLN A 127 -14.85 18.66 23.25
C GLN A 127 -16.02 19.64 23.34
N LYS A 128 -17.10 19.22 24.01
CA LYS A 128 -18.29 20.02 24.28
C LYS A 128 -18.14 20.74 25.63
N ALA A 129 -18.93 21.79 25.84
CA ALA A 129 -18.91 22.58 27.08
C ALA A 129 -19.24 21.76 28.34
N ASN A 130 -19.99 20.66 28.20
CA ASN A 130 -20.30 19.73 29.27
C ASN A 130 -19.23 18.64 29.47
N GLN A 131 -18.03 18.79 28.88
CA GLN A 131 -16.89 17.86 28.97
C GLN A 131 -17.03 16.53 28.22
N ASN A 132 -18.20 16.22 27.65
CA ASN A 132 -18.33 15.14 26.67
C ASN A 132 -17.71 15.53 25.32
N TYR A 133 -17.63 14.58 24.41
CA TYR A 133 -17.01 14.76 23.10
C TYR A 133 -18.01 14.51 21.99
N LEU A 134 -18.00 15.32 20.94
CA LEU A 134 -18.73 15.09 19.70
C LEU A 134 -17.72 14.70 18.62
N SER A 135 -17.93 13.55 18.02
CA SER A 135 -17.11 13.05 16.92
C SER A 135 -17.95 12.95 15.65
N ASN A 136 -17.39 13.36 14.52
CA ASN A 136 -17.92 13.00 13.22
C ASN A 136 -16.96 12.01 12.57
N VAL A 137 -17.50 10.88 12.13
CA VAL A 137 -16.76 9.74 11.62
C VAL A 137 -17.19 9.47 10.18
N MET A 138 -16.22 9.37 9.27
CA MET A 138 -16.38 8.81 7.93
C MET A 138 -15.58 7.51 7.83
N VAL A 139 -16.16 6.48 7.23
CA VAL A 139 -15.46 5.24 6.88
C VAL A 139 -15.59 4.98 5.39
N PHE A 140 -14.49 4.57 4.75
CA PHE A 140 -14.43 4.24 3.33
C PHE A 140 -13.69 2.92 3.12
N ASP A 141 -14.13 2.20 2.10
CA ASP A 141 -13.62 0.89 1.71
C ASP A 141 -12.59 1.03 0.59
N ILE A 142 -11.61 0.15 0.58
CA ILE A 142 -10.56 0.04 -0.43
C ILE A 142 -10.56 -1.42 -0.92
N THR A 143 -10.87 -1.62 -2.20
CA THR A 143 -10.85 -2.97 -2.78
C THR A 143 -9.79 -3.07 -3.85
N THR A 144 -9.06 -4.19 -3.87
CA THR A 144 -8.10 -4.52 -4.91
C THR A 144 -8.45 -5.87 -5.52
N ASN A 145 -8.55 -5.92 -6.85
CA ASN A 145 -8.73 -7.16 -7.60
C ASN A 145 -7.51 -7.38 -8.51
N THR A 146 -6.72 -8.41 -8.19
CA THR A 146 -5.54 -8.83 -8.93
C THR A 146 -5.75 -10.11 -9.75
N ASP A 147 -6.97 -10.65 -9.82
CA ASP A 147 -7.28 -11.78 -10.70
C ASP A 147 -7.29 -11.31 -12.16
N LEU A 148 -6.09 -11.33 -12.75
CA LEU A 148 -5.85 -10.93 -14.14
C LEU A 148 -6.68 -11.74 -15.14
N THR A 149 -7.19 -12.93 -14.77
CA THR A 149 -8.02 -13.74 -15.66
C THR A 149 -9.44 -13.18 -15.74
N SER A 150 -10.07 -12.90 -14.60
CA SER A 150 -11.45 -12.36 -14.57
C SER A 150 -11.53 -10.90 -14.98
N THR A 151 -10.46 -10.14 -14.74
CA THR A 151 -10.38 -8.70 -15.02
C THR A 151 -9.83 -8.36 -16.41
N ILE A 152 -9.44 -9.37 -17.20
CA ILE A 152 -8.87 -9.22 -18.54
C ILE A 152 -7.58 -8.39 -18.48
N ASP A 153 -6.59 -8.94 -17.78
CA ASP A 153 -5.25 -8.38 -17.59
C ASP A 153 -5.23 -7.00 -16.92
N ARG A 154 -6.10 -6.79 -15.92
CA ARG A 154 -6.19 -5.51 -15.20
C ARG A 154 -6.14 -5.69 -13.69
N VAL A 155 -5.29 -4.94 -13.02
CA VAL A 155 -5.47 -4.73 -11.57
C VAL A 155 -6.48 -3.61 -11.38
N ILE A 156 -7.49 -3.83 -10.55
CA ILE A 156 -8.55 -2.85 -10.28
C ILE A 156 -8.45 -2.44 -8.82
N VAL A 157 -8.26 -1.15 -8.55
CA VAL A 157 -8.27 -0.60 -7.19
C VAL A 157 -9.41 0.41 -7.09
N GLU A 158 -10.34 0.21 -6.16
CA GLU A 158 -11.50 1.08 -5.96
C GLU A 158 -11.57 1.62 -4.54
N VAL A 159 -11.93 2.91 -4.40
CA VAL A 159 -12.17 3.57 -3.11
C VAL A 159 -13.62 4.06 -3.05
N THR A 160 -14.33 3.70 -1.99
CA THR A 160 -15.76 4.01 -1.83
C THR A 160 -16.09 4.45 -0.40
N PRO A 161 -16.60 5.67 -0.17
CA PRO A 161 -17.17 6.05 1.12
C PRO A 161 -18.40 5.20 1.45
N ILE A 162 -18.39 4.55 2.61
CA ILE A 162 -19.43 3.61 3.03
C ILE A 162 -20.47 4.29 3.91
N PHE A 163 -20.03 5.01 4.93
CA PHE A 163 -20.93 5.72 5.82
C PHE A 163 -20.26 6.93 6.47
N GLN A 164 -21.11 7.83 6.96
CA GLN A 164 -20.69 8.89 7.86
C GLN A 164 -21.74 9.12 8.94
N TYR A 165 -21.32 9.08 10.20
CA TYR A 165 -22.21 9.26 11.35
C TYR A 165 -21.55 10.15 12.41
N LYS A 166 -22.39 10.74 13.26
CA LYS A 166 -21.95 11.47 14.45
C LYS A 166 -22.05 10.58 15.67
N TYR A 167 -21.13 10.74 16.60
CA TYR A 167 -21.08 10.00 17.86
C TYR A 167 -20.79 10.96 19.01
N VAL A 168 -21.21 10.58 20.21
CA VAL A 168 -20.85 11.25 21.45
C VAL A 168 -20.03 10.31 22.31
N GLY A 169 -18.83 10.75 22.70
CA GLY A 169 -18.07 10.15 23.79
C GLY A 169 -18.58 10.69 25.12
N LEU A 170 -19.37 9.88 25.85
CA LEU A 170 -19.85 10.17 27.19
C LEU A 170 -18.75 9.89 28.21
N THR A 171 -18.47 10.87 29.07
CA THR A 171 -17.41 10.77 30.09
C THR A 171 -18.00 10.54 31.47
N ASN A 172 -17.17 10.10 32.41
CA ASN A 172 -17.50 10.02 33.84
C ASN A 172 -17.50 11.39 34.56
N ASN A 173 -17.05 12.47 33.91
CA ASN A 173 -17.03 13.83 34.49
C ASN A 173 -18.31 14.62 34.18
N ALA A 174 -19.25 14.02 33.45
CA ALA A 174 -20.52 14.61 33.07
C ALA A 174 -21.66 13.64 33.43
N GLU A 175 -22.86 14.18 33.68
CA GLU A 175 -24.02 13.38 34.13
C GLU A 175 -25.19 13.41 33.13
N ALA A 176 -25.04 14.17 32.05
CA ALA A 176 -26.05 14.35 31.03
C ALA A 176 -25.47 14.89 29.72
N GLU A 177 -26.22 14.65 28.65
CA GLU A 177 -25.93 15.12 27.30
C GLU A 177 -27.18 15.74 26.66
N MET A 178 -26.97 16.72 25.78
CA MET A 178 -28.05 17.34 25.01
C MET A 178 -28.02 16.84 23.57
N PHE A 179 -29.07 16.13 23.18
CA PHE A 179 -29.29 15.67 21.81
C PHE A 179 -30.47 16.42 21.20
N HIS A 180 -30.24 17.23 20.16
CA HIS A 180 -31.31 18.00 19.48
C HIS A 180 -32.22 18.80 20.44
N GLY A 181 -31.65 19.35 21.52
CA GLY A 181 -32.39 20.10 22.54
C GLY A 181 -33.05 19.24 23.62
N PHE A 182 -33.02 17.91 23.52
CA PHE A 182 -33.45 16.99 24.56
C PHE A 182 -32.32 16.73 25.56
N TYR A 183 -32.56 17.05 26.83
CA TYR A 183 -31.63 16.79 27.92
C TYR A 183 -31.79 15.34 28.42
N LEU A 184 -30.79 14.50 28.20
CA LEU A 184 -30.78 13.10 28.63
C LEU A 184 -29.75 12.90 29.72
N SER A 185 -30.22 12.62 30.93
CA SER A 185 -29.35 12.28 32.07
C SER A 185 -28.95 10.81 32.02
N TYR A 186 -27.68 10.53 32.30
CA TYR A 186 -27.13 9.19 32.44
C TYR A 186 -26.40 8.97 33.78
N GLY A 187 -26.29 10.02 34.61
CA GLY A 187 -25.65 9.94 35.92
C GLY A 187 -24.15 9.68 35.83
N GLN A 188 -23.56 9.13 36.89
CA GLN A 188 -22.13 8.82 36.95
C GLN A 188 -21.86 7.48 36.26
N LEU A 189 -21.11 7.50 35.16
CA LEU A 189 -20.68 6.28 34.47
C LEU A 189 -19.51 5.61 35.20
N THR A 190 -19.47 4.27 35.15
CA THR A 190 -18.32 3.50 35.66
C THR A 190 -17.13 3.54 34.72
N ASP A 191 -17.38 3.65 33.42
CA ASP A 191 -16.38 3.81 32.36
C ASP A 191 -16.94 4.75 31.27
N SER A 192 -16.08 5.33 30.44
CA SER A 192 -16.53 6.14 29.31
C SER A 192 -17.26 5.28 28.27
N CYS A 193 -18.18 5.89 27.52
CA CYS A 193 -19.06 5.17 26.60
C CYS A 193 -19.23 5.95 25.29
N VAL A 194 -19.12 5.29 24.15
CA VAL A 194 -19.39 5.86 22.82
C VAL A 194 -20.81 5.53 22.40
N VAL A 195 -21.60 6.57 22.10
CA VAL A 195 -23.01 6.47 21.72
C VAL A 195 -23.24 7.19 20.39
N PRO A 196 -23.99 6.64 19.42
CA PRO A 196 -24.29 7.36 18.19
C PRO A 196 -25.18 8.57 18.47
N TYR A 197 -24.90 9.67 17.78
CA TYR A 197 -25.71 10.89 17.85
C TYR A 197 -26.83 10.78 16.82
N PRO A 198 -28.11 10.72 17.23
CA PRO A 198 -29.23 10.62 16.29
C PRO A 198 -29.21 11.74 15.25
N SER A 199 -29.55 11.46 14.00
CA SER A 199 -29.67 12.50 12.97
C SER A 199 -30.91 13.37 13.19
N LYS A 200 -31.95 12.78 13.79
CA LYS A 200 -33.22 13.45 14.06
C LYS A 200 -33.85 12.94 15.34
N MET A 201 -34.33 13.88 16.15
CA MET A 201 -35.17 13.60 17.32
C MET A 201 -36.32 14.59 17.37
N GLU A 202 -37.56 14.09 17.37
CA GLU A 202 -38.76 14.93 17.49
C GLU A 202 -39.76 14.29 18.48
N ASN A 203 -40.36 15.10 19.33
CA ASN A 203 -41.32 14.66 20.32
C ASN A 203 -42.62 15.47 20.21
N TYR A 204 -43.61 14.93 19.51
CA TYR A 204 -44.97 15.47 19.40
C TYR A 204 -45.96 14.57 20.14
N THR A 205 -47.12 15.11 20.50
CA THR A 205 -48.13 14.48 21.38
C THR A 205 -48.54 13.04 21.01
N PHE A 206 -48.35 12.61 19.75
CA PHE A 206 -48.67 11.25 19.30
C PHE A 206 -47.61 10.65 18.33
N VAL A 207 -46.47 11.31 18.15
CA VAL A 207 -45.40 10.84 17.24
C VAL A 207 -44.05 11.15 17.88
N HIS A 208 -43.26 10.10 18.09
CA HIS A 208 -41.88 10.20 18.51
C HIS A 208 -41.01 9.71 17.34
N THR A 209 -40.20 10.61 16.80
CA THR A 209 -39.27 10.27 15.72
C THR A 209 -37.87 10.24 16.29
N LEU A 210 -37.19 9.11 16.09
CA LEU A 210 -35.79 8.91 16.39
C LEU A 210 -35.17 8.25 15.17
N GLU A 211 -34.25 8.96 14.51
CA GLU A 211 -33.60 8.47 13.29
C GLU A 211 -32.09 8.57 13.42
N TYR A 212 -31.41 7.62 12.79
CA TYR A 212 -29.96 7.51 12.72
C TYR A 212 -29.52 7.52 11.25
N GLY A 213 -29.76 8.65 10.59
CA GLY A 213 -29.34 8.92 9.22
C GLY A 213 -27.86 9.33 9.13
N MET A 214 -27.26 9.05 7.97
CA MET A 214 -25.89 9.49 7.68
C MET A 214 -25.81 11.02 7.55
N THR A 215 -24.64 11.58 7.81
CA THR A 215 -24.33 13.00 7.57
C THR A 215 -23.48 13.19 6.32
N GLU A 216 -23.42 14.42 5.81
CA GLU A 216 -22.60 14.80 4.64
C GLU A 216 -21.72 16.02 4.95
N ASP A 217 -20.99 15.97 6.06
CA ASP A 217 -20.12 17.07 6.52
C ASP A 217 -18.70 17.00 5.93
N TYR A 218 -18.30 15.81 5.46
CA TYR A 218 -16.98 15.51 4.92
C TYR A 218 -17.08 14.71 3.63
N TYR A 219 -16.09 14.86 2.75
CA TYR A 219 -15.93 14.16 1.48
C TYR A 219 -14.47 13.75 1.26
N LEU A 220 -14.23 12.67 0.51
CA LEU A 220 -12.91 12.43 -0.06
C LEU A 220 -12.68 13.40 -1.23
N LYS A 221 -11.44 13.83 -1.43
CA LYS A 221 -11.01 14.70 -2.53
C LYS A 221 -9.63 14.25 -3.00
N ASP A 222 -9.31 14.53 -4.27
CA ASP A 222 -7.97 14.33 -4.85
C ASP A 222 -7.42 12.91 -4.66
N VAL A 223 -8.27 11.92 -4.94
CA VAL A 223 -7.87 10.52 -4.83
C VAL A 223 -6.90 10.17 -5.95
N SER A 224 -5.70 9.77 -5.57
CA SER A 224 -4.55 9.57 -6.44
C SER A 224 -4.03 8.14 -6.30
N PHE A 225 -3.57 7.58 -7.42
CA PHE A 225 -3.10 6.19 -7.50
C PHE A 225 -1.71 6.13 -8.12
N GLY A 226 -0.81 5.36 -7.54
CA GLY A 226 0.53 5.12 -8.07
C GLY A 226 0.93 3.67 -7.89
N ALA A 227 1.14 2.94 -8.98
CA ALA A 227 1.51 1.54 -8.94
C ALA A 227 2.88 1.25 -9.52
N SER A 228 3.52 0.22 -8.96
CA SER A 228 4.81 -0.32 -9.39
C SER A 228 4.76 -1.84 -9.51
N LEU A 229 5.60 -2.40 -10.38
CA LEU A 229 5.71 -3.84 -10.62
C LEU A 229 7.14 -4.32 -10.36
N PHE A 230 7.28 -5.35 -9.52
CA PHE A 230 8.56 -5.95 -9.17
C PHE A 230 8.53 -7.46 -9.34
N ASN A 231 9.56 -8.02 -9.98
CA ASN A 231 9.80 -9.46 -10.02
C ASN A 231 10.19 -9.95 -8.62
N GLU A 232 9.48 -10.94 -8.10
CA GLU A 232 9.69 -11.44 -6.73
C GLU A 232 10.87 -12.40 -6.63
N GLN A 233 11.14 -13.15 -7.71
CA GLN A 233 12.11 -14.25 -7.74
C GLN A 233 13.18 -14.07 -8.83
N SER A 234 13.31 -12.86 -9.38
CA SER A 234 14.25 -12.54 -10.45
C SER A 234 14.68 -11.07 -10.36
N LEU A 235 15.84 -10.76 -10.92
CA LEU A 235 16.40 -9.40 -10.91
C LEU A 235 15.39 -8.36 -11.41
N ASN A 236 15.44 -7.19 -10.77
CA ASN A 236 14.69 -6.00 -11.11
C ASN A 236 15.61 -4.90 -11.62
N ARG A 237 15.02 -3.89 -12.28
CA ARG A 237 15.77 -2.71 -12.71
C ARG A 237 16.42 -2.03 -11.51
N GLY A 238 17.72 -1.79 -11.62
CA GLY A 238 18.55 -1.24 -10.54
C GLY A 238 19.44 -2.29 -9.87
N ASP A 239 19.12 -3.57 -10.02
CA ASP A 239 19.98 -4.65 -9.54
C ASP A 239 21.21 -4.85 -10.43
N SER A 240 22.32 -5.25 -9.80
CA SER A 240 23.53 -5.60 -10.53
C SER A 240 23.27 -6.82 -11.43
N GLY A 241 23.57 -6.69 -12.72
CA GLY A 241 23.37 -7.75 -13.70
C GLY A 241 21.96 -7.83 -14.30
N TYR A 242 21.04 -6.93 -13.92
CA TYR A 242 19.72 -6.85 -14.54
C TYR A 242 19.83 -6.61 -16.06
N ASP A 243 19.15 -7.45 -16.83
CA ASP A 243 19.00 -7.32 -18.28
C ASP A 243 17.51 -7.23 -18.62
N PRO A 244 17.03 -6.12 -19.21
CA PRO A 244 15.63 -5.96 -19.60
C PRO A 244 15.18 -6.99 -20.66
N TYR A 245 16.12 -7.60 -21.42
CA TYR A 245 15.80 -8.68 -22.34
C TYR A 245 15.61 -10.04 -21.66
N ASN A 246 15.99 -10.18 -20.38
CA ASN A 246 15.76 -11.36 -19.56
C ASN A 246 14.70 -11.12 -18.46
N ASP A 247 14.09 -9.94 -18.44
CA ASP A 247 12.89 -9.69 -17.66
C ASP A 247 11.69 -10.37 -18.34
N TYR A 248 11.11 -11.34 -17.63
CA TYR A 248 9.92 -12.11 -18.02
C TYR A 248 8.71 -11.83 -17.13
N GLY A 249 8.79 -10.82 -16.26
CA GLY A 249 7.68 -10.41 -15.40
C GLY A 249 6.70 -9.44 -16.06
N SER A 250 5.87 -8.83 -15.22
CA SER A 250 4.81 -7.93 -15.68
C SER A 250 5.34 -6.55 -16.03
N TYR A 251 4.62 -5.84 -16.90
CA TYR A 251 4.85 -4.43 -17.21
C TYR A 251 3.50 -3.76 -17.49
N PHE A 252 3.41 -2.43 -17.34
CA PHE A 252 2.18 -1.69 -17.64
C PHE A 252 2.03 -1.44 -19.14
N THR A 253 0.80 -1.54 -19.62
CA THR A 253 0.40 -1.20 -20.99
C THR A 253 -0.53 0.01 -21.01
N GLY A 254 -1.17 0.31 -19.89
CA GLY A 254 -2.03 1.47 -19.75
C GLY A 254 -2.60 1.59 -18.36
N PHE A 255 -3.35 2.65 -18.16
CA PHE A 255 -3.97 3.02 -16.92
C PHE A 255 -5.28 3.76 -17.21
N ASP A 256 -6.39 3.29 -16.64
CA ASP A 256 -7.65 4.03 -16.64
C ASP A 256 -7.94 4.57 -15.24
N TYR A 257 -8.54 5.75 -15.15
CA TYR A 257 -9.10 6.31 -13.93
C TYR A 257 -10.56 6.66 -14.19
N SER A 258 -11.46 5.98 -13.49
CA SER A 258 -12.89 6.22 -13.53
C SER A 258 -13.33 6.83 -12.23
N TYR A 259 -14.31 7.71 -12.29
CA TYR A 259 -14.83 8.36 -11.10
C TYR A 259 -16.32 8.61 -11.20
N GLN A 260 -17.01 8.42 -10.09
CA GLN A 260 -18.38 8.85 -9.88
C GLN A 260 -18.36 9.73 -8.63
N GLY A 261 -18.38 11.04 -8.79
CA GLY A 261 -18.33 11.99 -7.68
C GLY A 261 -19.09 13.27 -7.98
N LYS A 262 -19.22 14.12 -6.97
CA LYS A 262 -19.93 15.38 -7.04
C LYS A 262 -18.99 16.49 -7.49
N TYR A 263 -19.33 17.15 -8.59
CA TYR A 263 -18.56 18.30 -9.08
C TYR A 263 -18.84 19.53 -8.22
N ARG A 264 -17.75 20.16 -7.76
CA ARG A 264 -17.75 21.35 -6.91
C ARG A 264 -17.15 22.51 -7.70
N GLU A 265 -17.89 23.59 -7.87
CA GLU A 265 -17.44 24.81 -8.54
C GLU A 265 -17.77 26.06 -7.70
N TYR A 266 -16.76 26.87 -7.39
CA TYR A 266 -16.88 28.11 -6.60
C TYR A 266 -17.70 27.96 -5.30
N GLY A 267 -17.52 26.86 -4.57
CA GLY A 267 -18.24 26.63 -3.31
C GLY A 267 -19.70 26.20 -3.48
N GLU A 268 -20.11 25.76 -4.67
CA GLU A 268 -21.41 25.16 -4.92
C GLU A 268 -21.28 23.77 -5.58
N PHE A 269 -22.14 22.83 -5.19
CA PHE A 269 -22.27 21.57 -5.93
C PHE A 269 -23.14 21.85 -7.14
N ASN A 270 -22.53 21.90 -8.32
CA ASN A 270 -23.27 22.23 -9.53
C ASN A 270 -23.84 20.95 -10.15
N GLY A 271 -25.15 20.93 -10.39
CA GLY A 271 -25.87 19.77 -10.90
C GLY A 271 -25.97 19.68 -12.43
N ALA A 272 -25.49 20.68 -13.21
CA ALA A 272 -25.89 20.75 -14.63
C ALA A 272 -24.87 21.23 -15.67
N ASP A 273 -23.69 21.74 -15.31
CA ASP A 273 -22.70 22.19 -16.32
C ASP A 273 -21.37 21.44 -16.17
N LEU A 274 -21.26 20.33 -16.92
CA LEU A 274 -20.08 19.48 -17.15
C LEU A 274 -19.00 20.19 -17.99
N GLY A 275 -18.59 21.39 -17.58
CA GLY A 275 -17.62 22.21 -18.30
C GLY A 275 -16.17 22.00 -17.88
N TRP A 276 -15.92 21.34 -16.74
CA TRP A 276 -14.58 21.11 -16.23
C TRP A 276 -14.13 19.67 -16.47
N ASN A 277 -12.95 19.54 -17.06
CA ASN A 277 -12.31 18.25 -17.28
C ASN A 277 -11.36 18.00 -16.11
N ILE A 278 -11.54 16.91 -15.36
CA ILE A 278 -10.58 16.51 -14.32
C ILE A 278 -9.15 16.41 -14.87
N ALA A 279 -8.98 16.20 -16.18
CA ALA A 279 -7.69 16.22 -16.86
C ALA A 279 -6.89 17.53 -16.64
N ASP A 280 -7.56 18.66 -16.36
CA ASP A 280 -6.89 19.95 -16.11
C ASP A 280 -6.23 20.01 -14.72
N SER A 281 -6.55 19.07 -13.84
CA SER A 281 -6.01 18.98 -12.47
C SER A 281 -5.36 17.63 -12.19
N VAL A 282 -5.03 16.92 -13.26
CA VAL A 282 -4.40 15.61 -13.18
C VAL A 282 -3.01 15.66 -13.78
N PHE A 283 -2.05 15.15 -13.02
CA PHE A 283 -0.79 14.69 -13.54
C PHE A 283 -0.88 13.17 -13.77
N TYR A 284 -0.49 12.71 -14.95
CA TYR A 284 -0.49 11.28 -15.27
C TYR A 284 0.90 10.86 -15.74
N TRP A 285 1.21 9.58 -15.51
CA TRP A 285 2.51 9.04 -15.81
C TRP A 285 2.50 7.55 -16.10
N LEU A 286 3.22 7.15 -17.14
CA LEU A 286 3.60 5.77 -17.41
C LEU A 286 5.11 5.78 -17.65
N GLY A 287 5.86 4.99 -16.88
CA GLY A 287 7.30 5.00 -17.00
C GLY A 287 8.03 3.95 -16.16
N TYR A 288 9.21 4.31 -15.71
CA TYR A 288 10.12 3.46 -14.94
C TYR A 288 10.85 4.28 -13.86
N PHE A 289 11.54 3.61 -12.93
CA PHE A 289 12.39 4.24 -11.91
C PHE A 289 13.88 4.08 -12.18
N ASP A 290 14.65 5.15 -12.07
CA ASP A 290 16.12 5.08 -12.08
C ASP A 290 16.67 4.20 -10.95
N ALA A 291 17.82 3.59 -11.22
CA ALA A 291 18.38 2.44 -10.49
C ALA A 291 18.34 2.61 -8.95
N VAL A 292 17.36 1.97 -8.32
CA VAL A 292 17.36 1.71 -6.88
C VAL A 292 17.69 0.22 -6.70
N PRO A 293 18.78 -0.15 -6.01
CA PRO A 293 19.08 -1.54 -5.72
C PRO A 293 17.92 -2.15 -4.94
N VAL A 294 17.23 -3.12 -5.53
CA VAL A 294 16.03 -3.72 -4.97
C VAL A 294 16.41 -4.72 -3.86
N VAL A 295 17.60 -5.32 -3.99
CA VAL A 295 18.24 -6.16 -2.98
C VAL A 295 18.76 -5.30 -1.81
N GLY A 296 18.22 -5.51 -0.61
CA GLY A 296 18.63 -4.84 0.64
C GLY A 296 17.57 -3.97 1.33
N SER A 297 16.65 -3.35 0.58
CA SER A 297 15.49 -2.63 1.14
C SER A 297 14.50 -2.20 0.06
N VAL A 298 13.44 -2.96 -0.18
CA VAL A 298 12.27 -2.48 -0.97
C VAL A 298 11.59 -1.30 -0.26
N THR A 299 11.71 -1.20 1.06
CA THR A 299 11.38 0.01 1.83
C THR A 299 12.13 1.26 1.35
N SER A 300 13.28 1.13 0.67
CA SER A 300 14.02 2.27 0.11
C SER A 300 13.52 2.68 -1.27
N VAL A 301 13.00 1.76 -2.10
CA VAL A 301 12.30 2.11 -3.35
C VAL A 301 10.97 2.76 -3.00
N LEU A 302 10.17 2.09 -2.15
CA LEU A 302 8.93 2.64 -1.60
C LEU A 302 9.21 3.99 -0.91
N GLY A 303 10.22 4.08 -0.03
CA GLY A 303 10.60 5.32 0.66
C GLY A 303 11.20 6.41 -0.25
N GLN A 304 11.86 6.08 -1.37
CA GLN A 304 12.38 7.07 -2.32
C GLN A 304 11.28 7.62 -3.22
N ILE A 305 10.27 6.81 -3.56
CA ILE A 305 9.06 7.31 -4.23
C ILE A 305 8.32 8.32 -3.34
N TYR A 306 8.38 8.18 -2.02
CA TYR A 306 7.42 8.83 -1.11
C TYR A 306 7.99 9.75 0.00
N SER A 307 9.32 9.83 0.23
CA SER A 307 9.90 10.66 1.31
C SER A 307 9.88 12.18 1.09
N THR A 308 9.51 12.67 -0.10
CA THR A 308 9.63 14.10 -0.45
C THR A 308 8.28 14.85 -0.47
N VAL A 309 7.15 14.22 -0.08
CA VAL A 309 5.93 14.53 -0.81
C VAL A 309 4.66 14.77 0.05
N SER A 310 4.37 16.04 0.37
CA SER A 310 3.05 16.46 0.89
C SER A 310 2.01 16.51 -0.24
N LEU A 311 0.87 15.83 -0.05
CA LEU A 311 -0.23 15.50 -0.99
C LEU A 311 -0.90 16.62 -1.82
N GLY A 312 -0.44 17.87 -1.74
CA GLY A 312 -0.91 18.94 -2.64
C GLY A 312 0.07 19.15 -3.79
N LYS A 313 1.05 20.04 -3.59
CA LYS A 313 2.07 20.38 -4.61
C LYS A 313 3.26 19.43 -4.69
N GLY A 314 3.61 18.77 -3.58
CA GLY A 314 4.80 17.93 -3.52
C GLY A 314 4.72 16.73 -4.46
N TRP A 315 3.53 16.13 -4.62
CA TRP A 315 3.32 14.93 -5.44
C TRP A 315 3.53 15.21 -6.91
N ILE A 316 3.07 16.37 -7.36
CA ILE A 316 3.28 16.83 -8.73
C ILE A 316 4.74 17.21 -8.95
N ASP A 317 5.35 17.99 -8.05
CA ASP A 317 6.76 18.39 -8.19
C ASP A 317 7.70 17.16 -8.16
N PHE A 318 7.48 16.21 -7.25
CA PHE A 318 8.22 14.94 -7.19
C PHE A 318 8.00 14.08 -8.45
N ALA A 319 6.75 13.96 -8.91
CA ALA A 319 6.42 13.18 -10.09
C ALA A 319 7.00 13.78 -11.38
N VAL A 320 7.14 15.12 -11.43
CA VAL A 320 7.79 15.86 -12.52
C VAL A 320 9.32 15.76 -12.44
N ASP A 321 9.92 15.79 -11.25
CA ASP A 321 11.38 15.86 -11.07
C ASP A 321 12.08 14.48 -11.02
N THR A 322 11.37 13.40 -10.68
CA THR A 322 12.00 12.10 -10.34
C THR A 322 11.80 11.01 -11.38
N TYR A 323 10.90 11.22 -12.36
CA TYR A 323 10.51 10.16 -13.28
C TYR A 323 10.86 10.48 -14.73
N ASN A 324 11.28 9.44 -15.46
CA ASN A 324 11.51 9.49 -16.90
C ASN A 324 10.32 9.04 -17.78
N ALA A 325 9.80 9.98 -18.59
CA ALA A 325 8.51 9.83 -19.27
C ALA A 325 8.63 8.85 -20.41
N VAL A 326 7.69 7.92 -20.46
CA VAL A 326 7.45 7.18 -21.68
C VAL A 326 6.32 7.88 -22.43
N GLU A 327 6.55 8.19 -23.70
CA GLU A 327 5.52 8.77 -24.56
C GLU A 327 4.27 7.86 -24.57
N GLY A 328 3.10 8.46 -24.31
CA GLY A 328 1.81 7.79 -24.30
C GLY A 328 0.68 8.73 -24.72
N GLU A 329 -0.49 8.16 -24.99
CA GLU A 329 -1.69 8.91 -25.37
C GLU A 329 -2.62 9.05 -24.17
N ILE A 330 -3.11 10.26 -23.89
CA ILE A 330 -4.21 10.48 -22.95
C ILE A 330 -5.49 10.68 -23.75
N LYS A 331 -6.55 10.03 -23.31
CA LYS A 331 -7.92 10.32 -23.71
C LYS A 331 -8.72 10.66 -22.46
N SER A 332 -9.49 11.74 -22.54
CA SER A 332 -10.48 12.09 -21.53
C SER A 332 -11.86 12.00 -22.15
N THR A 333 -12.75 11.31 -21.45
CA THR A 333 -14.19 11.26 -21.71
C THR A 333 -14.92 11.59 -20.42
N GLU A 334 -16.22 11.84 -20.48
CA GLU A 334 -17.01 12.07 -19.28
C GLU A 334 -16.78 10.95 -18.24
N ASN A 335 -16.39 11.33 -17.02
CA ASN A 335 -16.16 10.43 -15.89
C ASN A 335 -15.03 9.40 -16.05
N LYS A 336 -14.17 9.55 -17.06
CA LYS A 336 -13.05 8.62 -17.30
C LYS A 336 -11.84 9.29 -17.95
N LEU A 337 -10.67 9.04 -17.39
CA LEU A 337 -9.36 9.29 -17.99
C LEU A 337 -8.72 7.96 -18.40
N THR A 338 -8.11 7.93 -19.58
CA THR A 338 -7.37 6.76 -20.09
C THR A 338 -6.00 7.23 -20.54
N ALA A 339 -4.95 6.66 -19.95
CA ALA A 339 -3.57 6.78 -20.38
C ALA A 339 -3.12 5.44 -20.98
N THR A 340 -2.61 5.44 -22.20
CA THR A 340 -2.16 4.23 -22.89
C THR A 340 -0.71 4.39 -23.34
N CYS A 341 0.14 3.38 -23.08
CA CYS A 341 1.49 3.35 -23.65
C CYS A 341 1.40 3.31 -25.19
N TYR A 342 2.24 4.04 -25.91
CA TYR A 342 2.28 3.88 -27.38
C TYR A 342 2.63 2.45 -27.82
N TYR A 343 3.48 1.76 -27.06
CA TYR A 343 3.85 0.37 -27.32
C TYR A 343 3.29 -0.55 -26.23
N GLN A 344 2.39 -1.44 -26.66
CA GLN A 344 1.62 -2.33 -25.78
C GLN A 344 2.30 -3.69 -25.54
N ASN A 345 3.16 -4.12 -26.46
CA ASN A 345 3.89 -5.38 -26.33
C ASN A 345 5.33 -5.14 -25.90
N ARG A 346 5.89 -6.13 -25.21
CA ARG A 346 7.26 -6.15 -24.70
C ARG A 346 8.30 -5.77 -25.75
N ASP A 347 8.27 -6.40 -26.92
CA ASP A 347 9.32 -6.25 -27.92
C ASP A 347 9.37 -4.82 -28.47
N ASP A 348 8.21 -4.20 -28.67
CA ASP A 348 8.12 -2.79 -29.05
C ASP A 348 8.56 -1.87 -27.92
N GLN A 349 8.16 -2.12 -26.65
CA GLN A 349 8.65 -1.35 -25.50
C GLN A 349 10.19 -1.39 -25.43
N LEU A 350 10.79 -2.58 -25.46
CA LEU A 350 12.25 -2.75 -25.42
C LEU A 350 12.95 -2.12 -26.63
N LYS A 351 12.30 -2.11 -27.80
CA LYS A 351 12.86 -1.52 -29.01
C LYS A 351 12.90 0.00 -28.94
N TYR A 352 11.82 0.64 -28.49
CA TYR A 352 11.63 2.07 -28.64
C TYR A 352 11.75 2.86 -27.33
N TYR A 353 11.41 2.28 -26.18
CA TYR A 353 11.59 2.94 -24.90
C TYR A 353 13.02 2.75 -24.42
N LYS A 354 13.66 3.89 -24.11
CA LYS A 354 15.06 3.97 -23.70
C LYS A 354 15.20 4.84 -22.47
N ASP A 355 16.18 4.50 -21.63
CA ASP A 355 16.56 5.36 -20.52
C ASP A 355 17.48 6.51 -20.91
N GLU A 356 17.80 7.39 -19.96
CA GLU A 356 18.72 8.52 -20.16
C GLU A 356 20.09 8.10 -20.72
N LYS A 357 20.49 6.84 -20.48
CA LYS A 357 21.74 6.24 -20.97
C LYS A 357 21.56 5.48 -22.29
N GLY A 358 20.35 5.44 -22.84
CA GLY A 358 20.01 4.76 -24.07
C GLY A 358 19.75 3.25 -23.92
N ASN A 359 19.58 2.73 -22.70
CA ASN A 359 19.30 1.30 -22.48
C ASN A 359 17.80 0.99 -22.66
N PRO A 360 17.43 -0.17 -23.21
CA PRO A 360 16.04 -0.64 -23.27
C PRO A 360 15.36 -0.66 -21.89
N VAL A 361 14.07 -0.35 -21.85
CA VAL A 361 13.27 -0.38 -20.62
C VAL A 361 11.87 -0.92 -20.87
N LEU A 362 11.29 -1.53 -19.84
CA LEU A 362 9.87 -1.85 -19.74
C LEU A 362 9.19 -0.84 -18.81
N THR A 363 7.92 -0.54 -19.08
CA THR A 363 7.11 0.32 -18.21
C THR A 363 6.77 -0.42 -16.92
N LYS A 364 7.41 -0.05 -15.80
CA LYS A 364 7.24 -0.69 -14.48
C LYS A 364 6.48 0.17 -13.48
N THR A 365 6.11 1.38 -13.87
CA THR A 365 5.37 2.34 -13.04
C THR A 365 4.19 2.94 -13.80
N ALA A 366 3.07 3.11 -13.12
CA ALA A 366 1.89 3.82 -13.61
C ALA A 366 1.33 4.71 -12.50
N THR A 367 1.16 6.00 -12.76
CA THR A 367 0.71 6.97 -11.75
C THR A 367 -0.31 7.92 -12.32
N LEU A 368 -1.33 8.24 -11.53
CA LEU A 368 -2.21 9.37 -11.75
C LEU A 368 -2.40 10.10 -10.42
N VAL A 369 -1.98 11.35 -10.40
CA VAL A 369 -2.11 12.26 -9.27
C VAL A 369 -3.15 13.30 -9.62
N VAL A 370 -4.14 13.46 -8.75
CA VAL A 370 -5.14 14.52 -8.81
C VAL A 370 -4.74 15.59 -7.81
N ASP A 371 -4.63 16.85 -8.24
CA ASP A 371 -4.46 18.02 -7.36
C ASP A 371 -5.42 19.11 -7.85
N SER A 372 -6.65 19.05 -7.38
CA SER A 372 -7.67 20.02 -7.77
C SER A 372 -7.62 21.25 -6.88
N GLY A 373 -7.72 22.43 -7.50
CA GLY A 373 -7.77 23.70 -6.79
C GLY A 373 -9.06 23.88 -5.97
N THR A 374 -9.15 24.99 -5.25
CA THR A 374 -10.35 25.34 -4.46
C THR A 374 -11.52 25.82 -5.33
N GLU A 375 -11.26 26.19 -6.59
CA GLU A 375 -12.29 26.73 -7.50
C GLU A 375 -13.09 25.63 -8.19
N LYS A 376 -12.46 24.51 -8.55
CA LYS A 376 -13.05 23.39 -9.28
C LYS A 376 -12.45 22.08 -8.80
N SER A 377 -13.28 21.13 -8.37
CA SER A 377 -12.84 19.84 -7.85
C SER A 377 -13.94 18.77 -7.93
N ILE A 378 -13.57 17.50 -7.75
CA ILE A 378 -14.51 16.38 -7.59
C ILE A 378 -14.39 15.86 -6.17
N TRP A 379 -15.54 15.75 -5.51
CA TRP A 379 -15.64 15.27 -4.13
C TRP A 379 -16.46 13.98 -4.10
N TYR A 380 -16.08 13.05 -3.21
CA TYR A 380 -16.69 11.73 -3.12
C TYR A 380 -17.32 11.54 -1.74
N GLY A 381 -18.65 11.39 -1.72
CA GLY A 381 -19.43 11.09 -0.52
C GLY A 381 -19.98 9.68 -0.53
N VAL A 382 -20.91 9.37 0.37
CA VAL A 382 -21.56 8.05 0.39
C VAL A 382 -22.33 7.83 -0.92
N GLY A 383 -22.08 6.70 -1.57
CA GLY A 383 -22.68 6.34 -2.87
C GLY A 383 -21.87 6.78 -4.10
N ASP A 384 -20.76 7.49 -3.88
CA ASP A 384 -19.77 7.85 -4.89
C ASP A 384 -18.58 6.86 -4.85
N ASN A 385 -17.78 6.80 -5.91
CA ASN A 385 -16.55 6.01 -5.95
C ASN A 385 -15.50 6.58 -6.89
N VAL A 386 -14.30 6.02 -6.77
CA VAL A 386 -13.20 6.25 -7.70
C VAL A 386 -12.42 4.95 -7.89
N THR A 387 -12.08 4.65 -9.14
CA THR A 387 -11.50 3.37 -9.53
C THR A 387 -10.32 3.58 -10.47
N ALA A 388 -9.18 3.00 -10.13
CA ALA A 388 -8.02 2.86 -11.00
C ALA A 388 -8.01 1.47 -11.64
N TYR A 389 -7.73 1.42 -12.94
CA TYR A 389 -7.52 0.17 -13.69
C TYR A 389 -6.13 0.18 -14.30
N PHE A 390 -5.25 -0.65 -13.77
CA PHE A 390 -3.90 -0.82 -14.29
C PHE A 390 -3.88 -1.94 -15.31
N SER A 391 -3.64 -1.64 -16.59
CA SER A 391 -3.54 -2.66 -17.64
C SER A 391 -2.15 -3.28 -17.62
N ILE A 392 -2.09 -4.61 -17.50
CA ILE A 392 -0.88 -5.38 -17.26
C ILE A 392 -0.54 -6.24 -18.49
N GLY A 393 0.62 -6.02 -19.07
CA GLY A 393 1.26 -6.98 -19.98
C GLY A 393 2.19 -7.92 -19.23
N HIS A 394 2.58 -9.01 -19.88
CA HIS A 394 3.66 -9.86 -19.39
C HIS A 394 4.72 -10.10 -20.46
N SER A 395 5.95 -10.29 -20.02
CA SER A 395 7.11 -10.38 -20.92
C SER A 395 7.56 -11.82 -21.22
N ALA A 396 6.87 -12.83 -20.67
CA ALA A 396 7.11 -14.24 -20.95
C ALA A 396 6.98 -14.59 -22.44
N LEU A 397 7.92 -15.37 -22.96
CA LEU A 397 8.00 -15.78 -24.38
C LEU A 397 7.77 -17.28 -24.53
N ASN A 398 7.33 -17.71 -25.73
CA ASN A 398 7.28 -19.12 -26.14
C ASN A 398 6.48 -20.04 -25.19
N GLY A 399 5.42 -19.52 -24.56
CA GLY A 399 4.61 -20.29 -23.61
C GLY A 399 5.23 -20.47 -22.23
N LYS A 400 6.32 -19.75 -21.91
CA LYS A 400 6.83 -19.66 -20.54
C LYS A 400 5.77 -19.02 -19.64
N ILE A 401 5.71 -19.48 -18.39
CA ILE A 401 4.95 -18.82 -17.33
C ILE A 401 5.64 -17.46 -17.04
N PRO A 402 4.90 -16.35 -16.92
CA PRO A 402 5.49 -15.08 -16.52
C PRO A 402 5.97 -15.11 -15.07
N ASN A 403 7.09 -14.42 -14.83
CA ASN A 403 7.69 -14.37 -13.50
C ASN A 403 6.67 -13.90 -12.46
N HIS A 404 6.74 -14.52 -11.28
CA HIS A 404 6.04 -14.07 -10.08
C HIS A 404 6.33 -12.57 -9.87
N THR A 405 5.28 -11.75 -9.97
CA THR A 405 5.38 -10.29 -9.92
C THR A 405 4.53 -9.76 -8.77
N ARG A 406 5.13 -8.93 -7.91
CA ARG A 406 4.45 -8.10 -6.92
C ARG A 406 3.94 -6.82 -7.58
N PHE A 407 2.67 -6.54 -7.39
CA PHE A 407 2.05 -5.25 -7.64
C PHE A 407 2.00 -4.47 -6.34
N THR A 408 2.47 -3.23 -6.38
CA THR A 408 2.38 -2.34 -5.23
C THR A 408 1.67 -1.07 -5.65
N ASN A 409 0.55 -0.74 -5.01
CA ASN A 409 -0.24 0.46 -5.26
C ASN A 409 -0.24 1.40 -4.05
N GLN A 410 0.23 2.61 -4.26
CA GLN A 410 0.03 3.72 -3.35
C GLN A 410 -1.29 4.41 -3.67
N LEU A 411 -2.12 4.53 -2.66
CA LEU A 411 -3.34 5.31 -2.66
C LEU A 411 -3.12 6.56 -1.80
N GLY A 412 -3.32 7.75 -2.36
CA GLY A 412 -3.31 9.02 -1.64
C GLY A 412 -4.65 9.73 -1.76
N LEU A 413 -5.10 10.41 -0.70
CA LEU A 413 -6.33 11.20 -0.74
C LEU A 413 -6.33 12.35 0.28
N GLN A 414 -7.29 13.24 0.12
CA GLN A 414 -7.61 14.33 1.04
C GLN A 414 -9.03 14.16 1.60
N ILE A 415 -9.26 14.68 2.80
CA ILE A 415 -10.58 14.87 3.39
C ILE A 415 -10.89 16.36 3.38
N VAL A 416 -12.04 16.73 2.80
CA VAL A 416 -12.51 18.11 2.73
C VAL A 416 -13.82 18.26 3.51
N SER A 417 -13.98 19.37 4.23
CA SER A 417 -15.23 19.69 4.90
C SER A 417 -16.16 20.46 3.98
N SER A 418 -17.44 20.08 3.93
CA SER A 418 -18.48 20.80 3.17
C SER A 418 -18.95 22.09 3.82
N ASN A 419 -18.58 22.33 5.08
CA ASN A 419 -18.98 23.56 5.78
C ASN A 419 -18.17 24.77 5.34
N ASN A 420 -16.91 24.59 4.99
CA ASN A 420 -15.97 25.68 4.71
C ASN A 420 -15.00 25.39 3.55
N ASP A 421 -15.19 24.29 2.82
CA ASP A 421 -14.37 23.85 1.70
C ASP A 421 -12.88 23.68 2.05
N GLU A 422 -12.58 23.45 3.34
CA GLU A 422 -11.23 23.29 3.85
C GLU A 422 -10.79 21.82 3.80
N VAL A 423 -9.56 21.59 3.32
CA VAL A 423 -8.89 20.29 3.48
C VAL A 423 -8.51 20.12 4.94
N VAL A 424 -9.17 19.19 5.62
CA VAL A 424 -9.02 18.94 7.06
C VAL A 424 -8.07 17.78 7.37
N ALA A 425 -7.84 16.90 6.41
CA ALA A 425 -6.82 15.86 6.52
C ALA A 425 -6.32 15.43 5.14
N ALA A 426 -5.13 14.83 5.10
CA ALA A 426 -4.60 14.16 3.93
C ALA A 426 -3.77 12.96 4.38
N GLY A 427 -3.80 11.88 3.60
CA GLY A 427 -3.15 10.64 3.97
C GLY A 427 -2.93 9.73 2.78
N SER A 428 -2.10 8.71 2.99
CA SER A 428 -1.82 7.70 1.98
C SER A 428 -1.58 6.34 2.63
N THR A 429 -1.78 5.28 1.85
CA THR A 429 -1.45 3.89 2.18
C THR A 429 -0.77 3.21 1.00
N ILE A 430 -0.10 2.08 1.25
CA ILE A 430 0.56 1.26 0.25
C ILE A 430 -0.01 -0.16 0.35
N ILE A 431 -0.70 -0.58 -0.71
CA ILE A 431 -1.26 -1.92 -0.88
C ILE A 431 -0.27 -2.75 -1.68
N SER A 432 -0.05 -4.00 -1.28
CA SER A 432 0.89 -4.90 -1.96
C SER A 432 0.28 -6.27 -2.20
N ASP A 433 0.18 -6.66 -3.47
CA ASP A 433 -0.44 -7.91 -3.90
C ASP A 433 0.42 -8.68 -4.90
N SER A 434 0.30 -10.01 -4.87
CA SER A 434 0.89 -10.87 -5.88
C SER A 434 -0.02 -10.95 -7.11
N LEU A 435 0.55 -10.79 -8.31
CA LEU A 435 -0.20 -10.93 -9.56
C LEU A 435 -0.25 -12.37 -10.09
N ARG A 436 0.68 -13.21 -9.64
CA ARG A 436 0.86 -14.60 -10.10
C ARG A 436 1.39 -15.46 -8.97
N GLU A 437 1.28 -16.76 -9.12
CA GLU A 437 1.90 -17.73 -8.23
C GLU A 437 3.42 -17.70 -8.29
N GLN A 438 4.02 -18.11 -7.19
CA GLN A 438 5.46 -18.27 -7.05
C GLN A 438 5.97 -19.40 -7.96
N GLU A 439 7.06 -19.17 -8.67
CA GLU A 439 7.73 -20.19 -9.47
C GLU A 439 8.53 -21.14 -8.58
N THR A 440 8.57 -22.42 -8.95
CA THR A 440 9.46 -23.41 -8.32
C THR A 440 10.64 -23.69 -9.23
N LYS A 441 11.84 -23.33 -8.78
CA LYS A 441 13.11 -23.55 -9.48
C LYS A 441 13.59 -24.98 -9.23
N THR A 442 14.30 -25.58 -10.19
CA THR A 442 14.92 -26.91 -9.99
C THR A 442 16.42 -26.72 -9.84
N LEU A 443 16.99 -27.29 -8.78
CA LEU A 443 18.43 -27.32 -8.53
C LEU A 443 19.05 -28.51 -9.26
N THR A 444 20.23 -28.28 -9.83
CA THR A 444 21.06 -29.33 -10.41
C THR A 444 22.15 -29.69 -9.41
N LEU A 445 22.49 -30.99 -9.33
CA LEU A 445 23.54 -31.51 -8.47
C LEU A 445 24.88 -30.80 -8.74
N ASP A 446 25.55 -30.33 -7.69
CA ASP A 446 26.86 -29.64 -7.74
C ASP A 446 26.87 -28.34 -8.59
N GLU A 447 25.71 -27.82 -8.99
CA GLU A 447 25.57 -26.50 -9.59
C GLU A 447 24.93 -25.51 -8.60
N SER A 448 25.28 -24.23 -8.74
CA SER A 448 24.63 -23.16 -7.98
C SER A 448 23.47 -22.56 -8.77
N SER A 449 22.38 -22.25 -8.08
CA SER A 449 21.30 -21.38 -8.58
C SER A 449 21.16 -20.15 -7.69
N ASP A 450 20.51 -19.10 -8.17
CA ASP A 450 20.31 -17.88 -7.39
C ASP A 450 18.99 -17.91 -6.61
N ILE A 451 19.10 -17.73 -5.29
CA ILE A 451 18.00 -17.23 -4.47
C ILE A 451 17.84 -15.76 -4.80
N TYR A 452 16.63 -15.36 -5.17
CA TYR A 452 16.26 -13.95 -5.26
C TYR A 452 14.91 -13.77 -4.59
N MET A 453 14.82 -12.83 -3.65
CA MET A 453 13.58 -12.49 -2.95
C MET A 453 13.55 -11.01 -2.66
N LEU A 454 12.39 -10.37 -2.82
CA LEU A 454 12.11 -9.06 -2.24
C LEU A 454 11.87 -9.20 -0.72
N PRO A 455 11.96 -8.14 0.11
CA PRO A 455 11.51 -8.17 1.49
C PRO A 455 10.10 -8.73 1.62
N GLU A 456 9.91 -9.57 2.64
CA GLU A 456 8.67 -10.29 2.95
C GLU A 456 8.21 -11.24 1.84
N GLY A 457 9.05 -11.42 0.81
CA GLY A 457 8.82 -12.36 -0.28
C GLY A 457 9.30 -13.77 0.04
N GLY A 458 9.41 -14.58 -1.01
CA GLY A 458 9.88 -15.95 -0.88
C GLY A 458 10.44 -16.52 -2.17
N ASP A 459 11.23 -17.59 -2.05
CA ASP A 459 11.73 -18.38 -3.18
C ASP A 459 11.49 -19.88 -2.94
N LYS A 460 11.35 -20.64 -4.02
CA LYS A 460 11.02 -22.07 -3.97
C LYS A 460 11.94 -22.86 -4.87
N PHE A 461 12.49 -23.93 -4.33
CA PHE A 461 13.39 -24.83 -5.02
C PHE A 461 12.97 -26.29 -4.85
N THR A 462 13.30 -27.09 -5.85
CA THR A 462 13.17 -28.55 -5.84
C THR A 462 14.49 -29.18 -6.27
N PHE A 463 14.80 -30.33 -5.71
CA PHE A 463 15.90 -31.17 -6.16
C PHE A 463 15.40 -32.61 -6.28
N ASP A 464 15.44 -33.17 -7.49
CA ASP A 464 15.07 -34.55 -7.76
C ASP A 464 16.33 -35.42 -7.69
N ALA A 465 16.43 -36.27 -6.67
CA ALA A 465 17.64 -37.05 -6.41
C ALA A 465 17.77 -38.22 -7.39
N GLU A 466 18.78 -38.19 -8.26
CA GLU A 466 19.08 -39.33 -9.14
C GLU A 466 19.62 -40.54 -8.35
N PHE A 467 20.39 -40.28 -7.29
CA PHE A 467 21.04 -41.28 -6.45
C PHE A 467 20.53 -41.19 -5.02
N ALA A 468 20.56 -42.30 -4.28
CA ALA A 468 20.41 -42.22 -2.84
C ALA A 468 21.62 -41.49 -2.26
N SER A 469 21.43 -40.56 -1.34
CA SER A 469 22.55 -39.89 -0.66
C SER A 469 22.07 -39.15 0.57
N ASP A 470 23.03 -38.76 1.39
CA ASP A 470 22.85 -37.67 2.34
C ASP A 470 23.24 -36.40 1.59
N TYR A 471 22.27 -35.61 1.15
CA TYR A 471 22.52 -34.36 0.43
C TYR A 471 22.62 -33.20 1.40
N ASN A 472 23.39 -32.21 1.02
CA ASN A 472 23.67 -31.03 1.80
C ASN A 472 23.27 -29.79 1.01
N ILE A 473 22.34 -29.02 1.57
CA ILE A 473 21.83 -27.76 1.02
C ILE A 473 22.63 -26.62 1.67
N GLN A 474 23.31 -25.82 0.85
CA GLN A 474 24.18 -24.74 1.32
C GLN A 474 23.82 -23.39 0.72
N PHE A 475 23.67 -22.39 1.59
CA PHE A 475 23.63 -20.98 1.23
C PHE A 475 23.77 -20.09 2.48
N ASP A 476 24.27 -18.87 2.25
CA ASP A 476 24.40 -17.84 3.29
C ASP A 476 23.63 -16.58 2.87
N THR A 477 22.94 -15.96 3.82
CA THR A 477 22.19 -14.72 3.65
C THR A 477 22.72 -13.63 4.60
N ASP A 478 22.44 -12.37 4.28
CA ASP A 478 22.80 -11.22 5.12
C ASP A 478 21.75 -10.92 6.23
N SER A 479 20.55 -11.48 6.08
CA SER A 479 19.37 -11.30 6.93
C SER A 479 18.80 -12.65 7.36
N ASN A 480 18.08 -12.67 8.50
CA ASN A 480 17.46 -13.91 8.96
C ASN A 480 16.35 -14.31 7.99
N VAL A 481 16.25 -15.61 7.72
CA VAL A 481 15.19 -16.21 6.92
C VAL A 481 14.68 -17.48 7.58
N ASP A 482 13.47 -17.85 7.21
CA ASP A 482 12.90 -19.17 7.46
C ASP A 482 13.12 -20.05 6.22
N VAL A 483 13.62 -21.25 6.47
CA VAL A 483 13.89 -22.26 5.44
C VAL A 483 13.12 -23.51 5.80
N ILE A 484 12.25 -23.96 4.91
CA ILE A 484 11.43 -25.16 5.09
C ILE A 484 11.95 -26.21 4.12
N VAL A 485 12.53 -27.29 4.64
CA VAL A 485 13.04 -28.41 3.87
C VAL A 485 12.23 -29.66 4.20
N ASN A 486 11.51 -30.20 3.22
CA ASN A 486 10.61 -31.35 3.40
C ASN A 486 9.66 -31.21 4.61
N GLY A 487 9.18 -29.99 4.86
CA GLY A 487 8.29 -29.64 5.97
C GLY A 487 8.98 -29.36 7.32
N GLN A 488 10.31 -29.49 7.42
CA GLN A 488 11.08 -29.10 8.60
C GLN A 488 11.56 -27.65 8.47
N THR A 489 11.29 -26.83 9.49
CA THR A 489 11.65 -25.41 9.52
C THR A 489 12.99 -25.18 10.21
N TYR A 490 13.85 -24.39 9.57
CA TYR A 490 15.13 -23.89 10.05
C TYR A 490 15.08 -22.35 10.02
N HIS A 491 15.69 -21.71 11.02
CA HIS A 491 15.72 -20.25 11.11
C HIS A 491 17.17 -19.77 11.30
N GLY A 492 17.59 -18.77 10.53
CA GLY A 492 18.95 -18.24 10.64
C GLY A 492 19.43 -17.54 9.37
N LYS A 493 20.76 -17.51 9.21
CA LYS A 493 21.45 -16.83 8.09
C LYS A 493 22.43 -17.70 7.32
N ASN A 494 23.04 -18.67 7.99
CA ASN A 494 24.01 -19.57 7.39
C ASN A 494 23.39 -20.97 7.44
N PHE A 495 23.18 -21.56 6.28
CA PHE A 495 22.48 -22.83 6.16
C PHE A 495 23.41 -23.87 5.57
N ASP A 496 23.54 -24.95 6.31
CA ASP A 496 24.28 -26.17 5.99
C ASP A 496 23.39 -27.32 6.49
N ILE A 497 22.46 -27.74 5.63
CA ILE A 497 21.36 -28.64 6.01
C ILE A 497 21.55 -29.99 5.33
N ASP A 498 21.81 -31.02 6.13
CA ASP A 498 21.86 -32.41 5.67
C ASP A 498 20.45 -33.03 5.57
N VAL A 499 20.16 -33.66 4.44
CA VAL A 499 18.90 -34.36 4.14
C VAL A 499 19.19 -35.71 3.49
N SER A 500 18.79 -36.79 4.16
CA SER A 500 18.87 -38.14 3.61
C SER A 500 17.67 -38.44 2.71
N VAL A 501 17.90 -38.78 1.45
CA VAL A 501 16.85 -39.20 0.50
C VAL A 501 17.29 -40.41 -0.33
N ARG A 502 16.31 -41.18 -0.82
CA ARG A 502 16.52 -42.31 -1.72
C ARG A 502 16.55 -41.87 -3.18
N SER A 503 17.02 -42.76 -4.06
CA SER A 503 16.96 -42.51 -5.50
C SER A 503 15.51 -42.33 -5.97
N GLY A 504 15.27 -41.26 -6.71
CA GLY A 504 13.96 -40.85 -7.23
C GLY A 504 13.10 -40.04 -6.25
N GLU A 505 13.56 -39.79 -5.01
CA GLU A 505 12.88 -38.90 -4.08
C GLU A 505 13.20 -37.42 -4.36
N ARG A 506 12.27 -36.55 -3.98
CA ARG A 506 12.36 -35.11 -4.14
C ARG A 506 12.68 -34.43 -2.81
N ILE A 507 13.52 -33.41 -2.86
CA ILE A 507 13.70 -32.44 -1.79
C ILE A 507 12.96 -31.16 -2.17
N ASP A 508 11.99 -30.76 -1.36
CA ASP A 508 11.27 -29.49 -1.49
C ASP A 508 11.86 -28.47 -0.52
N ILE A 509 12.21 -27.28 -1.04
CA ILE A 509 12.85 -26.20 -0.28
C ILE A 509 12.03 -24.92 -0.49
N THR A 510 11.55 -24.33 0.59
CA THR A 510 10.91 -23.01 0.59
C THR A 510 11.71 -22.06 1.47
N ILE A 511 11.97 -20.86 0.98
CA ILE A 511 12.69 -19.81 1.70
C ILE A 511 11.75 -18.60 1.79
N ALA A 512 11.59 -18.03 2.99
CA ALA A 512 10.70 -16.89 3.24
C ALA A 512 11.12 -16.11 4.50
N GLY A 513 10.31 -15.13 4.91
CA GLY A 513 10.45 -14.45 6.20
C GLY A 513 11.61 -13.45 6.27
N ASN A 514 12.06 -12.94 5.12
CA ASN A 514 13.17 -12.02 5.01
C ASN A 514 12.71 -10.56 5.21
N GLU A 515 13.30 -9.83 6.16
CA GLU A 515 13.04 -8.38 6.33
C GLU A 515 13.67 -7.52 5.22
N LYS A 516 14.63 -8.08 4.48
CA LYS A 516 15.39 -7.40 3.42
C LYS A 516 15.44 -8.25 2.17
N GLY A 517 15.57 -7.62 1.01
CA GLY A 517 15.73 -8.35 -0.24
C GLY A 517 17.03 -9.16 -0.23
N ILE A 518 16.98 -10.39 -0.71
CA ILE A 518 18.09 -11.35 -0.69
C ILE A 518 18.47 -11.71 -2.12
N HIS A 519 19.77 -11.75 -2.39
CA HIS A 519 20.33 -12.31 -3.62
C HIS A 519 21.62 -13.07 -3.28
N THR A 520 21.57 -14.40 -3.30
CA THR A 520 22.68 -15.26 -2.90
C THR A 520 22.60 -16.62 -3.61
N PRO A 521 23.74 -17.28 -3.90
CA PRO A 521 23.70 -18.61 -4.49
C PRO A 521 23.24 -19.68 -3.46
N ILE A 522 22.47 -20.65 -3.95
CA ILE A 522 22.14 -21.91 -3.28
C ILE A 522 22.67 -23.08 -4.09
N SER A 523 23.13 -24.13 -3.41
CA SER A 523 23.54 -25.36 -4.06
C SER A 523 23.11 -26.59 -3.25
N VAL A 524 22.98 -27.70 -3.96
CA VAL A 524 22.79 -29.03 -3.36
C VAL A 524 23.96 -29.90 -3.78
N THR A 525 24.68 -30.43 -2.80
CA THR A 525 25.82 -31.33 -3.04
C THR A 525 25.73 -32.55 -2.13
N PRO A 526 26.30 -33.71 -2.48
CA PRO A 526 26.36 -34.82 -1.54
C PRO A 526 27.18 -34.41 -0.31
N SER A 527 26.74 -34.80 0.87
CA SER A 527 27.39 -34.47 2.12
C SER A 527 28.81 -35.06 2.15
N THR A 528 29.73 -34.27 2.70
CA THR A 528 31.10 -34.73 2.96
C THR A 528 31.24 -35.40 4.34
N ASN A 529 30.15 -35.42 5.13
CA ASN A 529 30.12 -36.11 6.40
C ASN A 529 29.94 -37.62 6.19
N LEU A 530 31.04 -38.36 6.27
CA LEU A 530 31.06 -39.81 6.04
C LEU A 530 30.74 -40.63 7.31
N THR A 531 30.30 -40.01 8.40
CA THR A 531 30.02 -40.72 9.66
C THR A 531 28.56 -41.16 9.74
N GLY A 532 28.32 -42.44 10.06
CA GLY A 532 26.97 -42.96 10.27
C GLY A 532 26.12 -43.16 9.01
N MET A 533 26.72 -43.15 7.82
CA MET A 533 26.02 -43.32 6.54
C MET A 533 25.16 -44.59 6.49
N ASN A 534 23.92 -44.45 6.04
CA ASN A 534 23.02 -45.57 5.79
C ASN A 534 22.87 -45.78 4.28
N ILE A 535 23.60 -46.74 3.72
CA ILE A 535 23.56 -47.07 2.30
C ILE A 535 22.40 -48.04 2.05
N PRO A 536 21.32 -47.63 1.37
CA PRO A 536 20.19 -48.50 1.09
C PRO A 536 20.59 -49.64 0.14
N GLY A 537 20.04 -50.82 0.39
CA GLY A 537 20.28 -51.99 -0.47
C GLY A 537 19.59 -51.85 -1.83
N ASN A 538 20.25 -52.34 -2.88
CA ASN A 538 19.75 -52.36 -4.27
C ASN A 538 19.59 -50.99 -4.95
N GLU A 539 20.28 -49.96 -4.46
CA GLU A 539 20.31 -48.63 -5.06
C GLU A 539 21.75 -48.14 -5.23
N TYR A 540 21.96 -47.18 -6.14
CA TYR A 540 23.22 -46.45 -6.22
C TYR A 540 23.23 -45.36 -5.15
N TYR A 541 24.30 -45.34 -4.35
CA TYR A 541 24.53 -44.30 -3.35
C TYR A 541 25.68 -43.39 -3.78
N LEU A 542 25.45 -42.08 -3.79
CA LEU A 542 26.45 -41.09 -4.15
C LEU A 542 27.19 -40.60 -2.90
N LEU A 543 28.52 -40.59 -2.95
CA LEU A 543 29.39 -40.17 -1.85
C LEU A 543 30.37 -39.11 -2.34
N LYS A 544 30.45 -37.98 -1.65
CA LYS A 544 31.42 -36.90 -1.93
C LYS A 544 32.55 -36.95 -0.91
N THR A 545 33.79 -36.82 -1.39
CA THR A 545 34.97 -36.73 -0.53
C THR A 545 35.99 -35.79 -1.13
N ASN A 546 36.56 -34.94 -0.27
CA ASN A 546 37.58 -33.97 -0.65
C ASN A 546 39.00 -34.54 -0.56
N GLU A 547 39.16 -35.80 -0.13
CA GLU A 547 40.45 -36.39 0.24
C GLU A 547 41.05 -37.30 -0.86
N LEU A 548 40.48 -37.33 -2.06
CA LEU A 548 40.91 -38.26 -3.12
C LEU A 548 42.12 -37.80 -3.95
N SER A 549 42.77 -36.68 -3.59
CA SER A 549 43.96 -36.22 -4.31
C SER A 549 45.09 -37.25 -4.25
N GLY A 550 45.48 -37.80 -5.42
CA GLY A 550 46.52 -38.82 -5.54
C GLY A 550 46.06 -40.26 -5.24
N VAL A 551 44.77 -40.48 -5.02
CA VAL A 551 44.23 -41.83 -4.81
C VAL A 551 44.12 -42.58 -6.14
N THR A 552 44.78 -43.75 -6.23
CA THR A 552 44.80 -44.58 -7.45
C THR A 552 43.85 -45.77 -7.40
N SER A 553 43.29 -46.09 -6.23
CA SER A 553 42.33 -47.19 -6.05
C SER A 553 41.51 -47.00 -4.77
N LEU A 554 40.21 -47.28 -4.83
CA LEU A 554 39.31 -47.35 -3.68
C LEU A 554 38.83 -48.78 -3.49
N THR A 555 38.71 -49.21 -2.23
CA THR A 555 38.18 -50.52 -1.85
C THR A 555 37.22 -50.36 -0.67
N THR A 556 36.32 -51.31 -0.51
CA THR A 556 35.39 -51.37 0.63
C THR A 556 35.62 -52.67 1.41
N SER A 557 35.59 -52.59 2.73
CA SER A 557 35.61 -53.77 3.61
C SER A 557 34.25 -54.45 3.73
N ASN A 558 33.18 -53.85 3.16
CA ASN A 558 31.84 -54.40 3.16
C ASN A 558 31.56 -55.10 1.82
N ALA A 559 31.43 -56.43 1.86
CA ALA A 559 31.20 -57.26 0.68
C ALA A 559 29.86 -57.00 -0.03
N ASN A 560 28.91 -56.31 0.62
CA ASN A 560 27.62 -55.96 0.05
C ASN A 560 27.65 -54.63 -0.73
N ILE A 561 28.78 -53.94 -0.75
CA ILE A 561 28.95 -52.67 -1.45
C ILE A 561 29.88 -52.89 -2.64
N VAL A 562 29.49 -52.34 -3.80
CA VAL A 562 30.32 -52.31 -5.00
C VAL A 562 30.51 -50.86 -5.40
N ILE A 563 31.76 -50.45 -5.62
CA ILE A 563 32.09 -49.12 -6.16
C ILE A 563 31.84 -49.19 -7.67
N SER A 564 30.79 -48.52 -8.14
CA SER A 564 30.34 -48.60 -9.54
C SER A 564 31.10 -47.66 -10.48
N GLY A 565 31.62 -46.53 -10.00
CA GLY A 565 32.33 -45.55 -10.83
C GLY A 565 32.66 -44.27 -10.08
N PHE A 566 33.17 -43.28 -10.83
CA PHE A 566 33.45 -41.92 -10.37
C PHE A 566 32.63 -40.95 -11.21
N LEU A 567 31.92 -40.04 -10.54
CA LEU A 567 31.34 -38.84 -11.14
C LEU A 567 32.34 -37.70 -10.90
N TYR A 568 32.62 -36.93 -11.95
CA TYR A 568 33.56 -35.81 -11.94
C TYR A 568 32.85 -34.51 -12.27
#